data_AF-A0A2V5SVA9-F1
#
_entry.id   AF-A0A2V5SVA9-F1
#
_cell.length_a   1.000
_cell.length_b   1.000
_cell.length_c   1.000
_cell.angle_alpha   90.00
_cell.angle_beta   90.00
_cell.angle_gamma   90.00
#
_symmetry.space_group_name_H-M   'P 1'
#
loop_
_entity.id
_entity.type
_entity.pdbx_description
1 polymer ?
#
loop_
_entity_poly.entity_id
_entity_poly.type
_entity_poly.pdbx_seq_one_letter_code
_entity_poly.pdbx_strand_id
1 'polypeptide(L)'
;MCRYRQHIACVAVLAMMGESSVAQQSSPSGRSAPVTQPTLSASPNQPLQSKSEQGSSFDLASFENTVRPAVIWITVFDPSGKLLRTQTGFFISSDAKLVTTARTIENGINAVAKTADGQIYNISGIFATSKPLDLAILQADVKRVPFVTLNTNANLPVGARVAVVGSGLAGAEGAPREATISAEDSDQLEITPAVSAGLLGSPVVDASGQALGMIVSNGEKATARASSSIKELLSQVPSKAVPKWPGTAETSPSPKPTGKPRLVYAPAPSFPPEVSRPGVSGAGQFRLTFDAKGNVTNVQTIQSTGNKFFDQATINTLRQWKSAPGREGALTVPVTFQAR
;
A
#
# COMPACT_ATOMS: atom_id res chain seq x y z
N MET A 1 -20.58 -60.10 -3.82
CA MET A 1 -19.92 -59.25 -2.80
C MET A 1 -18.98 -58.27 -3.50
N CYS A 2 -18.94 -57.02 -3.01
CA CYS A 2 -18.00 -55.91 -3.34
C CYS A 2 -18.03 -55.34 -4.77
N ARG A 3 -18.82 -54.29 -5.07
CA ARG A 3 -18.60 -52.82 -4.87
C ARG A 3 -17.38 -52.21 -5.58
N TYR A 4 -17.64 -51.68 -6.78
CA TYR A 4 -17.50 -50.28 -7.22
C TYR A 4 -16.42 -49.39 -6.56
N ARG A 5 -15.48 -48.87 -7.37
CA ARG A 5 -15.17 -47.43 -7.43
C ARG A 5 -14.34 -47.08 -8.67
N GLN A 6 -14.96 -46.30 -9.55
CA GLN A 6 -14.39 -45.71 -10.76
C GLN A 6 -13.22 -44.77 -10.44
N HIS A 7 -12.16 -44.88 -11.22
CA HIS A 7 -11.11 -43.87 -11.32
C HIS A 7 -11.69 -42.60 -11.95
N ILE A 8 -11.67 -41.48 -11.23
CA ILE A 8 -11.88 -40.15 -11.80
C ILE A 8 -10.51 -39.49 -11.86
N ALA A 9 -9.97 -39.40 -13.07
CA ALA A 9 -8.87 -38.51 -13.41
C ALA A 9 -9.42 -37.08 -13.55
N CYS A 10 -8.72 -36.10 -12.97
CA CYS A 10 -9.01 -34.69 -13.20
C CYS A 10 -7.72 -33.93 -13.48
N VAL A 11 -7.71 -33.18 -14.58
CA VAL A 11 -6.57 -32.49 -15.19
C VAL A 11 -6.53 -31.05 -14.66
N ALA A 12 -5.35 -30.59 -14.22
CA ALA A 12 -5.08 -29.19 -13.92
C ALA A 12 -4.62 -28.48 -15.20
N VAL A 13 -5.29 -27.38 -15.57
CA VAL A 13 -4.92 -26.55 -16.72
C VAL A 13 -4.11 -25.35 -16.23
N LEU A 14 -2.89 -25.22 -16.75
CA LEU A 14 -2.03 -24.04 -16.63
C LEU A 14 -2.24 -23.20 -17.90
N ALA A 15 -2.69 -21.95 -17.77
CA ALA A 15 -2.89 -21.06 -18.93
C ALA A 15 -1.89 -19.89 -18.92
N MET A 16 -1.16 -19.74 -20.04
CA MET A 16 -0.31 -18.62 -20.44
C MET A 16 -1.04 -17.80 -21.53
N MET A 17 -0.65 -16.53 -21.67
CA MET A 17 -1.30 -15.44 -22.42
C MET A 17 -1.61 -15.69 -23.92
N GLY A 18 -2.56 -14.92 -24.48
CA GLY A 18 -2.75 -14.70 -25.92
C GLY A 18 -3.86 -13.68 -26.27
N GLU A 19 -3.57 -12.74 -27.17
CA GLU A 19 -4.34 -11.56 -27.61
C GLU A 19 -5.45 -11.81 -28.66
N SER A 20 -6.29 -10.76 -28.89
CA SER A 20 -7.03 -10.38 -30.13
C SER A 20 -8.30 -11.19 -30.51
N SER A 21 -9.39 -10.71 -31.14
CA SER A 21 -9.90 -9.41 -31.62
C SER A 21 -11.36 -9.56 -32.16
N VAL A 22 -12.09 -8.44 -32.30
CA VAL A 22 -13.24 -8.07 -33.20
C VAL A 22 -14.64 -8.74 -33.11
N ALA A 23 -15.66 -7.87 -32.93
CA ALA A 23 -16.87 -7.62 -33.78
C ALA A 23 -17.96 -6.94 -32.90
N GLN A 24 -18.43 -5.70 -33.06
CA GLN A 24 -19.01 -4.91 -34.17
C GLN A 24 -20.49 -5.21 -34.46
N GLN A 25 -21.35 -4.23 -34.14
CA GLN A 25 -22.62 -3.82 -34.78
C GLN A 25 -23.27 -2.74 -33.87
N SER A 26 -24.07 -1.75 -34.28
CA SER A 26 -24.24 -0.88 -35.45
C SER A 26 -25.44 0.04 -35.09
N SER A 27 -25.39 1.32 -35.46
CA SER A 27 -26.32 2.43 -35.10
C SER A 27 -27.72 2.34 -35.79
N PRO A 28 -28.69 3.31 -35.70
CA PRO A 28 -28.53 4.74 -36.08
C PRO A 28 -29.41 5.84 -35.41
N SER A 29 -28.88 7.08 -35.50
CA SER A 29 -29.46 8.38 -35.92
C SER A 29 -30.75 8.99 -35.33
N GLY A 30 -30.63 10.27 -34.94
CA GLY A 30 -31.71 11.28 -34.94
C GLY A 30 -31.17 12.65 -34.47
N ARG A 31 -30.67 13.50 -35.38
CA ARG A 31 -31.30 14.68 -36.01
C ARG A 31 -31.17 16.01 -35.22
N SER A 32 -30.64 16.99 -35.94
CA SER A 32 -30.28 18.36 -35.59
C SER A 32 -31.44 19.36 -35.63
N ALA A 33 -31.37 20.45 -34.85
CA ALA A 33 -31.43 21.85 -35.33
C ALA A 33 -31.44 22.89 -34.16
N PRO A 34 -31.00 24.15 -34.42
CA PRO A 34 -30.73 25.19 -33.41
C PRO A 34 -31.83 26.26 -33.33
N VAL A 35 -32.03 26.92 -32.18
CA VAL A 35 -32.86 28.15 -32.08
C VAL A 35 -32.34 29.09 -30.99
N THR A 36 -31.67 30.16 -31.45
CA THR A 36 -31.88 31.60 -31.16
C THR A 36 -31.94 32.13 -29.71
N GLN A 37 -30.98 33.01 -29.38
CA GLN A 37 -31.03 34.01 -28.31
C GLN A 37 -32.10 35.09 -28.57
N PRO A 38 -32.61 35.73 -27.51
CA PRO A 38 -32.90 37.16 -27.53
C PRO A 38 -31.87 37.95 -26.74
N THR A 39 -31.22 38.88 -27.42
CA THR A 39 -30.54 40.06 -26.87
C THR A 39 -31.56 41.00 -26.20
N LEU A 40 -31.09 41.85 -25.28
CA LEU A 40 -31.66 43.09 -24.66
C LEU A 40 -31.43 43.01 -23.13
N SER A 41 -30.80 43.92 -22.40
CA SER A 41 -30.27 45.26 -22.65
C SER A 41 -29.22 45.56 -21.58
N ALA A 42 -28.20 46.32 -21.95
CA ALA A 42 -27.28 46.95 -21.01
C ALA A 42 -27.98 48.07 -20.24
N SER A 43 -27.72 48.16 -18.93
CA SER A 43 -27.93 49.38 -18.15
C SER A 43 -26.74 49.57 -17.21
N PRO A 44 -26.03 50.72 -17.26
CA PRO A 44 -24.81 50.95 -16.51
C PRO A 44 -25.12 51.62 -15.17
N ASN A 45 -24.74 50.97 -14.07
CA ASN A 45 -24.34 51.62 -12.83
C ASN A 45 -24.07 50.55 -11.77
N GLN A 46 -22.79 50.35 -11.42
CA GLN A 46 -22.29 50.30 -10.04
C GLN A 46 -20.77 50.04 -10.02
N PRO A 47 -20.08 50.43 -8.94
CA PRO A 47 -18.71 50.96 -8.97
C PRO A 47 -17.67 49.88 -9.16
N LEU A 48 -16.43 50.31 -9.45
CA LEU A 48 -15.22 49.48 -9.42
C LEU A 48 -15.27 48.49 -8.26
N GLN A 49 -15.62 47.24 -8.57
CA GLN A 49 -15.40 46.13 -7.67
C GLN A 49 -13.89 45.91 -7.66
N SER A 50 -13.33 46.18 -6.50
CA SER A 50 -12.06 45.64 -6.03
C SER A 50 -11.86 44.25 -6.61
N LYS A 51 -10.77 44.08 -7.34
CA LYS A 51 -10.22 42.79 -7.71
C LYS A 51 -9.97 42.06 -6.39
N SER A 52 -10.98 41.31 -5.96
CA SER A 52 -10.87 40.32 -4.91
C SER A 52 -9.68 39.45 -5.31
N GLU A 53 -8.62 39.51 -4.52
CA GLU A 53 -7.57 38.51 -4.58
C GLU A 53 -8.28 37.17 -4.38
N GLN A 54 -8.47 36.47 -5.49
CA GLN A 54 -8.93 35.09 -5.52
C GLN A 54 -7.92 34.31 -4.69
N GLY A 55 -8.26 34.07 -3.42
CA GLY A 55 -7.52 33.14 -2.57
C GLY A 55 -7.44 31.81 -3.30
N SER A 56 -6.23 31.28 -3.41
CA SER A 56 -5.97 29.93 -3.91
C SER A 56 -6.97 28.97 -3.24
N SER A 57 -7.93 28.44 -4.00
CA SER A 57 -8.90 27.49 -3.47
C SER A 57 -8.16 26.24 -3.01
N PHE A 58 -8.35 25.85 -1.75
CA PHE A 58 -7.77 24.63 -1.20
C PHE A 58 -8.54 23.42 -1.76
N ASP A 59 -8.05 22.87 -2.88
CA ASP A 59 -8.75 21.80 -3.62
C ASP A 59 -8.38 20.41 -3.09
N LEU A 60 -9.17 19.93 -2.13
CA LEU A 60 -9.03 18.58 -1.55
C LEU A 60 -9.12 17.46 -2.59
N ALA A 61 -9.91 17.63 -3.66
CA ALA A 61 -10.09 16.60 -4.67
C ALA A 61 -8.81 16.37 -5.46
N SER A 62 -7.97 17.40 -5.63
CA SER A 62 -6.68 17.28 -6.29
C SER A 62 -5.73 16.30 -5.57
N PHE A 63 -5.75 16.29 -4.23
CA PHE A 63 -4.88 15.44 -3.41
C PHE A 63 -5.15 13.95 -3.57
N GLU A 64 -6.33 13.58 -4.07
CA GLU A 64 -6.66 12.20 -4.39
C GLU A 64 -5.75 11.59 -5.45
N ASN A 65 -5.25 12.43 -6.35
CA ASN A 65 -4.41 12.00 -7.47
C ASN A 65 -2.96 12.45 -7.31
N THR A 66 -2.69 13.52 -6.56
CA THR A 66 -1.34 14.09 -6.44
C THR A 66 -0.60 13.64 -5.18
N VAL A 67 -1.29 13.42 -4.05
CA VAL A 67 -0.68 13.07 -2.76
C VAL A 67 -0.98 11.63 -2.37
N ARG A 68 -2.26 11.23 -2.43
CA ARG A 68 -2.73 9.94 -1.93
C ARG A 68 -2.02 8.71 -2.55
N PRO A 69 -1.60 8.68 -3.83
CA PRO A 69 -0.85 7.54 -4.37
C PRO A 69 0.50 7.26 -3.67
N ALA A 70 1.08 8.26 -2.99
CA ALA A 70 2.30 8.13 -2.21
C ALA A 70 2.05 7.72 -0.74
N VAL A 71 0.80 7.74 -0.28
CA VAL A 71 0.39 7.40 1.09
C VAL A 71 -0.06 5.95 1.13
N ILE A 72 0.59 5.17 1.99
CA ILE A 72 0.58 3.70 1.96
C ILE A 72 0.26 3.12 3.33
N TRP A 73 -0.07 1.84 3.36
CA TRP A 73 -0.03 1.06 4.60
C TRP A 73 1.28 0.33 4.75
N ILE A 74 1.79 0.31 5.97
CA ILE A 74 2.96 -0.44 6.39
C ILE A 74 2.50 -1.47 7.41
N THR A 75 2.68 -2.74 7.08
CA THR A 75 2.36 -3.85 7.97
C THR A 75 3.65 -4.49 8.46
N VAL A 76 3.84 -4.50 9.78
CA VAL A 76 5.06 -4.95 10.46
C VAL A 76 4.83 -6.32 11.11
N PHE A 77 5.85 -7.17 11.07
CA PHE A 77 5.81 -8.55 11.58
C PHE A 77 6.94 -8.82 12.57
N ASP A 78 6.65 -9.67 13.55
CA ASP A 78 7.61 -10.15 14.54
C ASP A 78 8.51 -11.28 14.00
N PRO A 79 9.48 -11.79 14.79
CA PRO A 79 10.36 -12.89 14.37
C PRO A 79 9.66 -14.19 13.98
N SER A 80 8.45 -14.44 14.49
CA SER A 80 7.65 -15.62 14.15
C SER A 80 6.87 -15.44 12.84
N GLY A 81 6.85 -14.23 12.27
CA GLY A 81 6.05 -13.86 11.12
C GLY A 81 4.61 -13.43 11.48
N LYS A 82 4.31 -13.23 12.77
CA LYS A 82 3.01 -12.75 13.22
C LYS A 82 2.92 -11.24 12.97
N LEU A 83 1.76 -10.81 12.46
CA LEU A 83 1.45 -9.38 12.28
C LEU A 83 1.43 -8.69 13.65
N LEU A 84 2.24 -7.64 13.78
CA LEU A 84 2.29 -6.78 14.97
C LEU A 84 1.39 -5.57 14.81
N ARG A 85 1.54 -4.86 13.69
CA ARG A 85 0.85 -3.59 13.47
C ARG A 85 0.66 -3.32 11.98
N THR A 86 -0.39 -2.57 11.67
CA THR A 86 -0.54 -1.88 10.38
C THR A 86 -0.76 -0.39 10.65
N GLN A 87 -0.01 0.46 9.98
CA GLN A 87 -0.11 1.92 10.14
C GLN A 87 0.10 2.62 8.81
N THR A 88 -0.32 3.89 8.71
CA THR A 88 -0.01 4.73 7.57
C THR A 88 1.46 5.14 7.55
N GLY A 89 2.01 5.31 6.36
CA GLY A 89 3.24 6.04 6.09
C GLY A 89 3.19 6.59 4.67
N PHE A 90 4.23 7.29 4.24
CA PHE A 90 4.27 7.83 2.88
C PHE A 90 5.67 7.88 2.33
N PHE A 91 5.78 7.70 1.01
CA PHE A 91 7.04 7.84 0.29
C PHE A 91 7.47 9.31 0.26
N ILE A 92 8.75 9.56 0.52
CA ILE A 92 9.36 10.90 0.57
C ILE A 92 10.42 11.11 -0.52
N SER A 93 10.71 10.07 -1.30
CA SER A 93 11.63 10.14 -2.43
C SER A 93 11.25 9.15 -3.53
N SER A 94 11.66 9.45 -4.75
CA SER A 94 11.42 8.58 -5.91
C SER A 94 12.07 7.21 -5.79
N ASP A 95 13.18 7.08 -5.06
CA ASP A 95 13.87 5.83 -4.79
C ASP A 95 13.30 5.05 -3.61
N ALA A 96 12.04 5.32 -3.24
CA ALA A 96 11.24 4.57 -2.28
C ALA A 96 11.71 4.59 -0.83
N LYS A 97 12.36 5.69 -0.41
CA LYS A 97 12.41 6.03 1.02
C LYS A 97 11.03 6.48 1.45
N LEU A 98 10.65 6.08 2.65
CA LEU A 98 9.36 6.42 3.23
C LEU A 98 9.51 6.73 4.71
N VAL A 99 8.58 7.52 5.22
CA VAL A 99 8.51 7.87 6.64
C VAL A 99 7.23 7.30 7.27
N THR A 100 7.34 6.90 8.53
CA THR A 100 6.22 6.49 9.39
C THR A 100 6.57 6.74 10.85
N THR A 101 5.71 6.35 11.77
CA THR A 101 5.96 6.49 13.21
C THR A 101 6.95 5.45 13.71
N ALA A 102 7.81 5.82 14.66
CA ALA A 102 8.77 4.89 15.27
C ALA A 102 8.07 3.71 15.95
N ARG A 103 6.94 3.98 16.62
CA ARG A 103 6.10 2.93 17.25
C ARG A 103 5.53 1.90 16.27
N THR A 104 5.50 2.21 14.98
CA THR A 104 5.03 1.26 13.96
C THR A 104 5.98 0.08 13.82
N ILE A 105 7.28 0.34 13.86
CA ILE A 105 8.34 -0.67 13.62
C ILE A 105 8.84 -1.35 14.90
N GLU A 106 8.34 -0.98 16.07
CA GLU A 106 8.76 -1.57 17.34
C GLU A 106 8.51 -3.09 17.37
N ASN A 107 9.53 -3.83 17.83
CA ASN A 107 9.56 -5.30 17.87
C ASN A 107 9.45 -5.99 16.49
N GLY A 108 9.44 -5.21 15.41
CA GLY A 108 9.39 -5.73 14.05
C GLY A 108 10.76 -6.15 13.53
N ILE A 109 10.81 -7.26 12.80
CA ILE A 109 12.00 -7.69 12.03
C ILE A 109 11.77 -7.68 10.53
N ASN A 110 10.54 -7.43 10.09
CA ASN A 110 10.15 -7.38 8.70
C ASN A 110 8.90 -6.50 8.56
N ALA A 111 8.72 -5.90 7.39
CA ALA A 111 7.49 -5.20 7.05
C ALA A 111 7.21 -5.26 5.54
N VAL A 112 5.95 -5.02 5.19
CA VAL A 112 5.52 -4.80 3.81
C VAL A 112 4.82 -3.46 3.68
N ALA A 113 5.05 -2.77 2.57
CA ALA A 113 4.31 -1.60 2.14
C ALA A 113 3.23 -2.02 1.14
N LYS A 114 1.99 -1.60 1.35
CA LYS A 114 0.88 -1.80 0.42
C LYS A 114 0.37 -0.45 -0.08
N THR A 115 0.32 -0.30 -1.39
CA THR A 115 -0.20 0.89 -2.08
C THR A 115 -1.68 0.74 -2.41
N ALA A 116 -2.35 1.85 -2.71
CA ALA A 116 -3.78 1.89 -3.03
C ALA A 116 -4.16 1.11 -4.29
N ASP A 117 -3.24 0.96 -5.24
CA ASP A 117 -3.40 0.12 -6.44
C ASP A 117 -3.21 -1.40 -6.15
N GLY A 118 -2.99 -1.76 -4.88
CA GLY A 118 -2.86 -3.14 -4.43
C GLY A 118 -1.46 -3.74 -4.57
N GLN A 119 -0.46 -2.97 -5.06
CA GLN A 119 0.93 -3.45 -5.09
C GLN A 119 1.48 -3.61 -3.67
N ILE A 120 2.34 -4.60 -3.50
CA ILE A 120 2.96 -4.94 -2.22
C ILE A 120 4.47 -4.98 -2.40
N TYR A 121 5.17 -4.21 -1.58
CA TYR A 121 6.63 -4.10 -1.56
C TYR A 121 7.17 -4.59 -0.23
N ASN A 122 8.27 -5.34 -0.25
CA ASN A 122 9.00 -5.62 0.99
C ASN A 122 9.67 -4.33 1.48
N ILE A 123 9.80 -4.18 2.78
CA ILE A 123 10.64 -3.13 3.38
C ILE A 123 12.03 -3.72 3.60
N SER A 124 13.02 -3.21 2.86
CA SER A 124 14.42 -3.64 2.94
C SER A 124 15.04 -3.41 4.31
N GLY A 125 14.54 -2.42 5.05
CA GLY A 125 14.95 -2.16 6.43
C GLY A 125 14.72 -0.72 6.86
N ILE A 126 15.30 -0.38 8.00
CA ILE A 126 15.25 0.93 8.64
C ILE A 126 16.57 1.65 8.38
N PHE A 127 16.50 2.91 7.95
CA PHE A 127 17.66 3.80 7.85
C PHE A 127 17.93 4.54 9.15
N ALA A 128 16.88 5.10 9.74
CA ALA A 128 16.98 5.90 10.96
C ALA A 128 15.67 5.86 11.74
N THR A 129 15.79 5.98 13.05
CA THR A 129 14.65 6.05 13.98
C THR A 129 14.94 7.10 15.04
N SER A 130 13.95 7.94 15.34
CA SER A 130 13.96 8.85 16.49
C SER A 130 12.75 8.53 17.36
N LYS A 131 13.00 7.95 18.54
CA LYS A 131 11.93 7.70 19.52
C LYS A 131 11.34 8.98 20.11
N PRO A 132 12.14 10.01 20.48
CA PRO A 132 11.60 11.27 21.01
C PRO A 132 10.65 11.97 20.03
N LEU A 133 10.97 11.90 18.73
CA LEU A 133 10.15 12.49 17.68
C LEU A 133 9.05 11.52 17.18
N ASP A 134 9.13 10.24 17.55
CA ASP A 134 8.30 9.15 17.00
C ASP A 134 8.35 9.06 15.47
N LEU A 135 9.57 9.13 14.90
CA LEU A 135 9.82 9.06 13.45
C LEU A 135 10.67 7.84 13.10
N ALA A 136 10.36 7.19 11.98
CA ALA A 136 11.20 6.17 11.36
C ALA A 136 11.28 6.37 9.85
N ILE A 137 12.50 6.27 9.30
CA ILE A 137 12.78 6.31 7.86
C ILE A 137 13.10 4.90 7.39
N LEU A 138 12.31 4.39 6.44
CA LEU A 138 12.41 3.04 5.91
C LEU A 138 12.71 3.05 4.41
N GLN A 139 13.13 1.91 3.88
CA GLN A 139 13.34 1.69 2.44
C GLN A 139 12.41 0.57 1.94
N ALA A 140 11.61 0.83 0.92
CA ALA A 140 10.90 -0.22 0.20
C ALA A 140 11.76 -0.80 -0.94
N ASP A 141 11.62 -2.09 -1.22
CA ASP A 141 12.29 -2.79 -2.32
C ASP A 141 11.56 -2.56 -3.64
N VAL A 142 11.67 -1.34 -4.16
CA VAL A 142 11.12 -0.93 -5.45
C VAL A 142 11.93 0.24 -6.00
N LYS A 143 12.12 0.26 -7.33
CA LYS A 143 13.01 1.23 -7.98
C LYS A 143 12.45 2.65 -8.05
N ARG A 144 11.14 2.78 -8.29
CA ARG A 144 10.46 4.06 -8.48
C ARG A 144 9.05 4.02 -7.92
N VAL A 145 8.67 5.08 -7.22
CA VAL A 145 7.34 5.26 -6.63
C VAL A 145 6.90 6.74 -6.72
N PRO A 146 5.59 7.02 -6.72
CA PRO A 146 5.08 8.33 -6.35
C PRO A 146 5.53 8.69 -4.94
N PHE A 147 5.81 9.97 -4.68
CA PHE A 147 6.27 10.44 -3.37
C PHE A 147 5.77 11.86 -3.08
N VAL A 148 5.68 12.19 -1.79
CA VAL A 148 5.33 13.54 -1.31
C VAL A 148 6.62 14.32 -1.05
N THR A 149 6.71 15.54 -1.59
CA THR A 149 7.87 16.41 -1.36
C THR A 149 7.77 17.06 0.02
N LEU A 150 8.86 17.06 0.79
CA LEU A 150 8.91 17.74 2.09
C LEU A 150 9.15 19.24 1.89
N ASN A 151 8.26 20.08 2.44
CA ASN A 151 8.43 21.53 2.46
C ASN A 151 9.02 21.98 3.80
N THR A 152 10.34 22.16 3.86
CA THR A 152 11.07 22.48 5.10
C THR A 152 11.30 23.97 5.34
N ASN A 153 10.87 24.82 4.41
CA ASN A 153 11.03 26.27 4.51
C ASN A 153 9.66 26.96 4.56
N ALA A 154 8.60 26.21 4.84
CA ALA A 154 7.27 26.75 4.96
C ALA A 154 7.21 27.71 6.15
N ASN A 155 6.66 28.90 5.92
CA ASN A 155 6.11 29.70 7.01
C ASN A 155 4.77 29.04 7.40
N LEU A 156 4.63 28.60 8.65
CA LEU A 156 3.49 27.80 9.12
C LEU A 156 2.60 28.61 10.07
N PRO A 157 2.03 29.75 9.64
CA PRO A 157 1.29 30.62 10.56
C PRO A 157 0.12 29.86 11.17
N VAL A 158 -0.08 30.05 12.48
CA VAL A 158 -1.29 29.59 13.16
C VAL A 158 -2.52 30.12 12.43
N GLY A 159 -3.47 29.24 12.14
CA GLY A 159 -4.63 29.51 11.29
C GLY A 159 -4.44 29.10 9.81
N ALA A 160 -3.25 28.65 9.40
CA ALA A 160 -3.02 28.15 8.05
C ALA A 160 -3.88 26.90 7.77
N ARG A 161 -4.52 26.90 6.60
CA ARG A 161 -5.27 25.74 6.09
C ARG A 161 -4.30 24.71 5.53
N VAL A 162 -4.52 23.46 5.90
CA VAL A 162 -3.72 22.30 5.52
C VAL A 162 -4.63 21.11 5.25
N ALA A 163 -4.09 20.03 4.72
CA ALA A 163 -4.82 18.77 4.57
C ALA A 163 -4.07 17.64 5.26
N VAL A 164 -4.84 16.75 5.89
CA VAL A 164 -4.35 15.43 6.29
C VAL A 164 -4.79 14.43 5.24
N VAL A 165 -3.84 13.70 4.66
CA VAL A 165 -4.12 12.74 3.58
C VAL A 165 -3.73 11.34 4.04
N GLY A 166 -4.71 10.46 4.25
CA GLY A 166 -4.45 9.09 4.65
C GLY A 166 -4.23 8.14 3.47
N SER A 167 -3.98 6.87 3.78
CA SER A 167 -3.85 5.82 2.76
C SER A 167 -5.21 5.55 2.10
N GLY A 168 -5.22 5.43 0.77
CA GLY A 168 -6.44 5.04 0.03
C GLY A 168 -6.99 3.66 0.43
N LEU A 169 -6.17 2.81 1.05
CA LEU A 169 -6.59 1.51 1.58
C LEU A 169 -7.50 1.63 2.82
N ALA A 170 -7.48 2.78 3.51
CA ALA A 170 -8.35 3.06 4.66
C ALA A 170 -9.75 3.52 4.27
N GLY A 171 -10.10 3.50 2.97
CA GLY A 171 -11.41 3.91 2.49
C GLY A 171 -11.70 5.38 2.85
N ALA A 172 -12.92 5.65 3.34
CA ALA A 172 -13.34 7.00 3.72
C ALA A 172 -12.52 7.60 4.88
N GLU A 173 -11.91 6.78 5.74
CA GLU A 173 -11.04 7.27 6.81
C GLU A 173 -9.78 7.93 6.23
N GLY A 174 -9.22 7.36 5.16
CA GLY A 174 -8.01 7.86 4.51
C GLY A 174 -8.23 8.97 3.48
N ALA A 175 -9.47 9.40 3.24
CA ALA A 175 -9.75 10.50 2.31
C ALA A 175 -9.07 11.80 2.77
N PRO A 176 -8.60 12.67 1.85
CA PRO A 176 -8.09 14.00 2.15
C PRO A 176 -9.09 14.80 2.98
N ARG A 177 -8.62 15.41 4.07
CA ARG A 177 -9.44 16.20 4.98
C ARG A 177 -8.77 17.54 5.22
N GLU A 178 -9.52 18.61 5.09
CA GLU A 178 -9.05 19.95 5.48
C GLU A 178 -8.90 20.02 7.01
N ALA A 179 -7.84 20.69 7.44
CA ALA A 179 -7.50 20.95 8.82
C ALA A 179 -6.78 22.31 8.91
N THR A 180 -6.49 22.73 10.13
CA THR A 180 -5.83 23.99 10.43
C THR A 180 -4.69 23.78 11.41
N ILE A 181 -3.59 24.51 11.22
CA ILE A 181 -2.53 24.60 12.22
C ILE A 181 -3.04 25.46 13.38
N SER A 182 -3.24 24.87 14.55
CA SER A 182 -3.74 25.58 15.75
C SER A 182 -2.61 26.10 16.65
N ALA A 183 -1.43 25.50 16.56
CA ALA A 183 -0.21 25.96 17.23
C ALA A 183 1.00 25.36 16.50
N GLU A 184 2.15 26.02 16.63
CA GLU A 184 3.43 25.58 16.10
C GLU A 184 4.52 25.76 17.16
N ASP A 185 5.43 24.81 17.23
CA ASP A 185 6.73 24.88 17.89
C ASP A 185 7.80 24.32 16.93
N SER A 186 9.07 24.41 17.32
CA SER A 186 10.24 24.07 16.49
C SER A 186 10.19 22.72 15.77
N ASP A 187 9.63 21.67 16.39
CA ASP A 187 9.55 20.31 15.84
C ASP A 187 8.11 19.78 15.72
N GLN A 188 7.12 20.60 16.04
CA GLN A 188 5.75 20.16 16.30
C GLN A 188 4.71 21.14 15.74
N LEU A 189 3.67 20.57 15.11
CA LEU A 189 2.46 21.27 14.73
C LEU A 189 1.28 20.67 15.47
N GLU A 190 0.43 21.52 16.06
CA GLU A 190 -0.90 21.11 16.49
C GLU A 190 -1.88 21.27 15.33
N ILE A 191 -2.63 20.20 15.04
CA ILE A 191 -3.57 20.12 13.93
C ILE A 191 -4.98 19.93 14.49
N THR A 192 -5.91 20.75 14.01
CA THR A 192 -7.34 20.71 14.37
C THR A 192 -8.17 20.58 13.09
N PRO A 193 -9.24 19.76 13.06
CA PRO A 193 -9.82 18.97 14.15
C PRO A 193 -9.01 17.72 14.52
N ALA A 194 -9.42 17.04 15.60
CA ALA A 194 -8.87 15.75 15.98
C ALA A 194 -8.94 14.74 14.82
N VAL A 195 -7.93 13.88 14.75
CA VAL A 195 -7.82 12.83 13.73
C VAL A 195 -8.05 11.45 14.34
N SER A 196 -8.38 10.46 13.52
CA SER A 196 -8.47 9.07 13.97
C SER A 196 -7.08 8.41 14.08
N ALA A 197 -6.99 7.31 14.83
CA ALA A 197 -5.73 6.58 14.99
C ALA A 197 -5.19 5.99 13.67
N GLY A 198 -6.05 5.69 12.69
CA GLY A 198 -5.63 5.22 11.36
C GLY A 198 -4.83 6.26 10.57
N LEU A 199 -4.96 7.54 10.94
CA LEU A 199 -4.24 8.64 10.31
C LEU A 199 -2.86 8.91 10.92
N LEU A 200 -2.44 8.22 11.98
CA LEU A 200 -1.04 8.33 12.42
C LEU A 200 -0.10 7.86 11.31
N GLY A 201 0.97 8.60 11.08
CA GLY A 201 1.89 8.40 9.96
C GLY A 201 1.43 9.05 8.65
N SER A 202 0.27 9.70 8.61
CA SER A 202 -0.20 10.43 7.42
C SER A 202 0.51 11.78 7.28
N PRO A 203 0.80 12.23 6.05
CA PRO A 203 1.31 13.56 5.82
C PRO A 203 0.25 14.64 6.12
N VAL A 204 0.73 15.77 6.65
CA VAL A 204 0.04 17.05 6.66
C VAL A 204 0.60 17.87 5.51
N VAL A 205 -0.23 18.30 4.57
CA VAL A 205 0.21 18.98 3.34
C VAL A 205 -0.36 20.39 3.19
N ASP A 206 0.40 21.26 2.52
CA ASP A 206 -0.05 22.58 2.09
C ASP A 206 -0.94 22.50 0.82
N ALA A 207 -1.40 23.67 0.34
CA ALA A 207 -2.26 23.78 -0.85
C ALA A 207 -1.60 23.25 -2.15
N SER A 208 -0.27 23.12 -2.16
CA SER A 208 0.50 22.57 -3.30
C SER A 208 0.71 21.06 -3.19
N GLY A 209 0.26 20.43 -2.10
CA GLY A 209 0.45 19.01 -1.82
C GLY A 209 1.84 18.66 -1.28
N GLN A 210 2.63 19.64 -0.86
CA GLN A 210 3.91 19.38 -0.21
C GLN A 210 3.72 19.16 1.30
N ALA A 211 4.45 18.21 1.87
CA ALA A 211 4.32 17.84 3.28
C ALA A 211 5.00 18.87 4.19
N LEU A 212 4.19 19.44 5.08
CA LEU A 212 4.59 20.32 6.19
C LEU A 212 4.95 19.50 7.44
N GLY A 213 4.43 18.27 7.55
CA GLY A 213 4.72 17.37 8.65
C GLY A 213 4.03 16.01 8.52
N MET A 214 4.10 15.21 9.58
CA MET A 214 3.47 13.89 9.67
C MET A 214 2.76 13.72 11.00
N ILE A 215 1.52 13.24 11.00
CA ILE A 215 0.74 12.97 12.21
C ILE A 215 1.42 11.89 13.06
N VAL A 216 1.65 12.16 14.35
CA VAL A 216 2.25 11.20 15.32
C VAL A 216 1.38 10.93 16.54
N SER A 217 0.38 11.79 16.81
CA SER A 217 -0.59 11.59 17.89
C SER A 217 -1.99 12.06 17.48
N ASN A 218 -3.03 11.48 18.11
CA ASN A 218 -4.44 11.68 17.78
C ASN A 218 -5.29 12.05 19.01
N GLY A 219 -4.76 12.91 19.89
CA GLY A 219 -5.49 13.41 21.07
C GLY A 219 -6.64 14.35 20.74
N GLU A 220 -7.08 15.16 21.72
CA GLU A 220 -8.10 16.22 21.51
C GLU A 220 -7.73 17.16 20.35
N LYS A 221 -6.43 17.39 20.18
CA LYS A 221 -5.81 17.89 18.97
C LYS A 221 -4.81 16.86 18.48
N ALA A 222 -4.67 16.76 17.16
CA ALA A 222 -3.65 15.91 16.58
C ALA A 222 -2.28 16.61 16.65
N THR A 223 -1.23 15.85 16.90
CA THR A 223 0.14 16.34 16.82
C THR A 223 0.77 15.84 15.52
N ALA A 224 1.35 16.75 14.74
CA ALA A 224 2.25 16.40 13.65
C ALA A 224 3.70 16.78 13.98
N ARG A 225 4.67 16.00 13.50
CA ARG A 225 6.08 16.40 13.48
C ARG A 225 6.39 17.18 12.23
N ALA A 226 7.10 18.29 12.39
CA ALA A 226 7.45 19.15 11.29
C ALA A 226 8.33 18.43 10.24
N SER A 227 8.18 18.81 8.98
CA SER A 227 8.97 18.29 7.86
C SER A 227 10.47 18.58 8.02
N SER A 228 10.81 19.67 8.72
CA SER A 228 12.18 20.03 9.13
C SER A 228 12.81 18.91 9.95
N SER A 229 12.10 18.37 10.95
CA SER A 229 12.57 17.26 11.79
C SER A 229 12.73 15.95 11.01
N ILE A 230 11.83 15.70 10.04
CA ILE A 230 11.96 14.53 9.12
C ILE A 230 13.23 14.67 8.27
N LYS A 231 13.47 15.88 7.71
CA LYS A 231 14.66 16.16 6.90
C LYS A 231 15.94 16.11 7.73
N GLU A 232 15.91 16.60 8.96
CA GLU A 232 17.04 16.52 9.89
C GLU A 232 17.38 15.05 10.19
N LEU A 233 16.38 14.21 10.51
CA LEU A 233 16.59 12.77 10.68
C LEU A 233 17.14 12.11 9.41
N LEU A 234 16.66 12.50 8.24
CA LEU A 234 17.16 12.00 6.96
C LEU A 234 18.62 12.43 6.70
N SER A 235 19.01 13.64 7.12
CA SER A 235 20.38 14.15 6.97
C SER A 235 21.41 13.38 7.80
N GLN A 236 20.97 12.72 8.87
CA GLN A 236 21.81 11.85 9.69
C GLN A 236 22.08 10.50 9.01
N VAL A 237 21.34 10.14 7.95
CA VAL A 237 21.55 8.90 7.21
C VAL A 237 22.73 9.05 6.25
N PRO A 238 23.82 8.28 6.40
CA PRO A 238 24.93 8.33 5.45
C PRO A 238 24.49 7.99 4.03
N SER A 239 25.06 8.66 3.02
CA SER A 239 24.70 8.46 1.60
C SER A 239 24.89 7.01 1.10
N LYS A 240 25.76 6.23 1.75
CA LYS A 240 26.01 4.80 1.45
C LYS A 240 25.41 3.85 2.49
N ALA A 241 24.54 4.35 3.37
CA ALA A 241 23.89 3.51 4.37
C ALA A 241 23.08 2.41 3.67
N VAL A 242 23.09 1.22 4.27
CA VAL A 242 22.21 0.10 3.88
C VAL A 242 21.15 -0.01 4.97
N PRO A 243 19.85 -0.02 4.62
CA PRO A 243 18.78 -0.14 5.60
C PRO A 243 18.84 -1.52 6.26
N LYS A 244 18.55 -1.60 7.57
CA LYS A 244 18.64 -2.86 8.34
C LYS A 244 17.47 -3.01 9.30
N TRP A 245 17.06 -4.25 9.55
CA TRP A 245 16.13 -4.60 10.63
C TRP A 245 16.91 -4.99 11.89
N PRO A 246 16.50 -4.57 13.10
CA PRO A 246 17.07 -5.10 14.34
C PRO A 246 16.94 -6.63 14.38
N GLY A 247 18.01 -7.33 14.76
CA GLY A 247 18.06 -8.80 14.74
C GLY A 247 18.62 -9.44 13.47
N THR A 248 19.12 -8.65 12.50
CA THR A 248 19.89 -9.16 11.33
C THR A 248 21.40 -9.26 11.57
N ALA A 249 21.86 -9.20 12.83
CA ALA A 249 23.27 -9.44 13.15
C ALA A 249 23.58 -10.95 13.16
N GLU A 250 24.25 -11.39 12.09
CA GLU A 250 25.15 -12.55 12.00
C GLU A 250 24.59 -13.95 12.30
N THR A 251 23.94 -14.56 11.31
CA THR A 251 24.48 -15.78 10.68
C THR A 251 23.71 -16.11 9.40
N SER A 252 24.49 -16.48 8.37
CA SER A 252 24.11 -17.00 7.06
C SER A 252 24.03 -15.96 5.92
N PRO A 253 24.86 -16.12 4.86
CA PRO A 253 24.85 -15.23 3.70
C PRO A 253 23.60 -15.50 2.86
N SER A 254 22.54 -14.72 3.03
CA SER A 254 21.40 -14.78 2.10
C SER A 254 21.76 -14.09 0.78
N PRO A 255 21.89 -14.82 -0.34
CA PRO A 255 22.17 -14.23 -1.64
C PRO A 255 20.94 -13.49 -2.16
N LYS A 256 21.16 -12.38 -2.87
CA LYS A 256 20.13 -11.71 -3.70
C LYS A 256 19.28 -12.75 -4.48
N PRO A 257 17.94 -12.63 -4.51
CA PRO A 257 17.10 -13.51 -5.30
C PRO A 257 17.17 -13.12 -6.78
N THR A 258 17.85 -13.92 -7.59
CA THR A 258 17.76 -13.86 -9.06
C THR A 258 17.60 -15.28 -9.63
N GLY A 259 16.34 -15.64 -9.90
CA GLY A 259 15.95 -16.87 -10.62
C GLY A 259 14.60 -17.39 -10.13
N LYS A 260 13.59 -17.49 -11.01
CA LYS A 260 12.30 -18.13 -10.67
C LYS A 260 12.55 -19.62 -10.32
N PRO A 261 12.07 -20.15 -9.18
CA PRO A 261 12.27 -21.55 -8.80
C PRO A 261 11.66 -22.50 -9.83
N ARG A 262 12.42 -23.51 -10.30
CA ARG A 262 11.91 -24.57 -11.18
C ARG A 262 11.25 -25.66 -10.33
N LEU A 263 9.94 -25.87 -10.47
CA LEU A 263 9.21 -26.90 -9.73
C LEU A 263 9.57 -28.31 -10.25
N VAL A 264 9.85 -29.24 -9.34
CA VAL A 264 10.09 -30.67 -9.64
C VAL A 264 8.98 -31.58 -9.10
N TYR A 265 8.24 -31.11 -8.10
CA TYR A 265 7.10 -31.82 -7.53
C TYR A 265 6.05 -30.80 -7.09
N ALA A 266 4.88 -30.80 -7.73
CA ALA A 266 3.83 -29.81 -7.51
C ALA A 266 2.44 -30.47 -7.59
N PRO A 267 2.07 -31.31 -6.61
CA PRO A 267 0.74 -31.92 -6.56
C PRO A 267 -0.33 -30.82 -6.42
N ALA A 268 -1.43 -30.95 -7.17
CA ALA A 268 -2.56 -30.04 -7.03
C ALA A 268 -3.30 -30.29 -5.69
N PRO A 269 -3.80 -29.24 -5.01
CA PRO A 269 -4.62 -29.42 -3.81
C PRO A 269 -5.88 -30.25 -4.10
N SER A 270 -6.11 -31.28 -3.29
CA SER A 270 -7.33 -32.09 -3.40
C SER A 270 -8.53 -31.30 -2.87
N PHE A 271 -9.67 -31.40 -3.56
CA PHE A 271 -10.92 -30.79 -3.09
C PHE A 271 -11.34 -31.39 -1.73
N PRO A 272 -11.49 -30.59 -0.66
CA PRO A 272 -11.83 -31.12 0.66
C PRO A 272 -13.24 -31.69 0.70
N PRO A 273 -13.44 -32.92 1.23
CA PRO A 273 -14.76 -33.55 1.26
C PRO A 273 -15.76 -32.77 2.14
N GLU A 274 -15.29 -32.02 3.13
CA GLU A 274 -16.12 -31.25 4.09
C GLU A 274 -16.94 -30.15 3.42
N VAL A 275 -16.49 -29.65 2.27
CA VAL A 275 -17.13 -28.58 1.50
C VAL A 275 -17.58 -29.03 0.11
N SER A 276 -17.64 -30.34 -0.12
CA SER A 276 -18.05 -30.94 -1.39
C SER A 276 -19.56 -30.84 -1.58
N ARG A 277 -20.01 -29.69 -2.06
CA ARG A 277 -21.39 -29.40 -2.47
C ARG A 277 -21.41 -28.83 -3.90
N PRO A 278 -22.47 -29.07 -4.68
CA PRO A 278 -22.60 -28.46 -6.00
C PRO A 278 -22.48 -26.93 -5.93
N GLY A 279 -21.66 -26.35 -6.81
CA GLY A 279 -21.51 -24.89 -6.94
C GLY A 279 -20.55 -24.20 -5.96
N VAL A 280 -19.85 -24.94 -5.07
CA VAL A 280 -18.84 -24.34 -4.19
C VAL A 280 -17.50 -24.20 -4.93
N SER A 281 -17.04 -22.96 -5.07
CA SER A 281 -15.75 -22.63 -5.68
C SER A 281 -15.00 -21.58 -4.85
N GLY A 282 -13.68 -21.51 -5.03
CA GLY A 282 -12.86 -20.49 -4.39
C GLY A 282 -11.52 -20.33 -5.10
N ALA A 283 -11.02 -19.10 -5.19
CA ALA A 283 -9.75 -18.80 -5.84
C ALA A 283 -8.89 -17.92 -4.95
N GLY A 284 -7.63 -18.29 -4.77
CA GLY A 284 -6.67 -17.61 -3.90
C GLY A 284 -5.28 -17.57 -4.51
N GLN A 285 -4.41 -16.78 -3.87
CA GLN A 285 -3.01 -16.59 -4.26
C GLN A 285 -2.13 -16.93 -3.07
N PHE A 286 -1.12 -17.76 -3.29
CA PHE A 286 -0.24 -18.24 -2.23
C PHE A 286 1.22 -18.05 -2.62
N ARG A 287 2.03 -17.58 -1.69
CA ARG A 287 3.47 -17.40 -1.89
C ARG A 287 4.23 -18.46 -1.11
N LEU A 288 5.03 -19.24 -1.81
CA LEU A 288 5.90 -20.26 -1.26
C LEU A 288 7.33 -19.74 -1.20
N THR A 289 8.07 -20.16 -0.18
CA THR A 289 9.52 -19.99 -0.08
C THR A 289 10.17 -21.36 -0.06
N PHE A 290 11.23 -21.55 -0.84
CA PHE A 290 12.00 -22.80 -0.94
C PHE A 290 13.39 -22.65 -0.31
N ASP A 291 13.87 -23.69 0.38
CA ASP A 291 15.26 -23.82 0.80
C ASP A 291 16.19 -24.23 -0.36
N ALA A 292 17.50 -24.24 -0.13
CA ALA A 292 18.50 -24.65 -1.13
C ALA A 292 18.38 -26.14 -1.55
N LYS A 293 17.72 -26.98 -0.76
CA LYS A 293 17.44 -28.39 -1.07
C LYS A 293 16.16 -28.54 -1.90
N GLY A 294 15.43 -27.45 -2.12
CA GLY A 294 14.19 -27.39 -2.89
C GLY A 294 12.93 -27.68 -2.07
N ASN A 295 12.98 -27.74 -0.73
CA ASN A 295 11.80 -27.95 0.10
C ASN A 295 11.12 -26.63 0.45
N VAL A 296 9.78 -26.65 0.58
CA VAL A 296 9.02 -25.47 1.00
C VAL A 296 9.20 -25.23 2.49
N THR A 297 9.77 -24.07 2.84
CA THR A 297 9.98 -23.63 4.22
C THR A 297 8.87 -22.75 4.74
N ASN A 298 8.19 -22.02 3.85
CA ASN A 298 7.08 -21.14 4.21
C ASN A 298 5.99 -21.13 3.12
N VAL A 299 4.73 -21.06 3.55
CA VAL A 299 3.56 -20.84 2.69
C VAL A 299 2.77 -19.67 3.27
N GLN A 300 2.72 -18.57 2.53
CA GLN A 300 1.97 -17.36 2.88
C GLN A 300 0.71 -17.28 2.02
N THR A 301 -0.43 -16.98 2.65
CA THR A 301 -1.66 -16.66 1.94
C THR A 301 -1.65 -15.18 1.56
N ILE A 302 -1.52 -14.88 0.26
CA ILE A 302 -1.55 -13.51 -0.28
C ILE A 302 -3.01 -13.08 -0.50
N GLN A 303 -3.82 -13.99 -1.03
CA GLN A 303 -5.26 -13.84 -1.19
C GLN A 303 -5.94 -15.14 -0.78
N SER A 304 -6.83 -15.08 0.21
CA SER A 304 -7.63 -16.23 0.63
C SER A 304 -8.55 -16.67 -0.50
N THR A 305 -8.81 -17.97 -0.57
CA THR A 305 -9.80 -18.58 -1.47
C THR A 305 -11.25 -18.19 -1.14
N GLY A 306 -11.48 -17.44 -0.06
CA GLY A 306 -12.80 -17.11 0.47
C GLY A 306 -13.40 -18.24 1.33
N ASN A 307 -12.69 -19.35 1.50
CA ASN A 307 -13.12 -20.47 2.33
C ASN A 307 -11.93 -21.08 3.10
N LYS A 308 -12.05 -21.11 4.43
CA LYS A 308 -11.01 -21.64 5.33
C LYS A 308 -10.60 -23.10 5.03
N PHE A 309 -11.51 -23.92 4.54
CA PHE A 309 -11.22 -25.32 4.21
C PHE A 309 -10.39 -25.44 2.93
N PHE A 310 -10.67 -24.60 1.93
CA PHE A 310 -9.85 -24.50 0.71
C PHE A 310 -8.48 -23.90 0.99
N ASP A 311 -8.41 -22.88 1.86
CA ASP A 311 -7.12 -22.32 2.29
C ASP A 311 -6.27 -23.37 3.00
N GLN A 312 -6.85 -24.13 3.93
CA GLN A 312 -6.11 -25.15 4.67
C GLN A 312 -5.63 -26.29 3.78
N ALA A 313 -6.48 -26.77 2.86
CA ALA A 313 -6.10 -27.80 1.90
C ALA A 313 -4.99 -27.31 0.95
N THR A 314 -5.08 -26.04 0.52
CA THR A 314 -4.03 -25.41 -0.27
C THR A 314 -2.72 -25.34 0.48
N ILE A 315 -2.72 -24.81 1.71
CA ILE A 315 -1.52 -24.69 2.53
C ILE A 315 -0.89 -26.06 2.78
N ASN A 316 -1.68 -27.08 3.10
CA ASN A 316 -1.20 -28.44 3.36
C ASN A 316 -0.54 -29.05 2.12
N THR A 317 -1.14 -28.86 0.94
CA THR A 317 -0.57 -29.38 -0.31
C THR A 317 0.65 -28.59 -0.77
N LEU A 318 0.61 -27.26 -0.71
CA LEU A 318 1.73 -26.40 -1.10
C LEU A 318 2.98 -26.64 -0.24
N ARG A 319 2.83 -27.03 1.03
CA ARG A 319 3.96 -27.45 1.88
C ARG A 319 4.68 -28.70 1.39
N GLN A 320 4.01 -29.54 0.59
CA GLN A 320 4.60 -30.75 0.04
C GLN A 320 5.33 -30.49 -1.28
N TRP A 321 5.21 -29.29 -1.87
CA TRP A 321 5.84 -28.97 -3.13
C TRP A 321 7.36 -28.96 -2.99
N LYS A 322 8.03 -29.29 -4.10
CA LYS A 322 9.48 -29.22 -4.20
C LYS A 322 9.93 -28.50 -5.46
N SER A 323 10.96 -27.69 -5.32
CA SER A 323 11.71 -27.11 -6.44
C SER A 323 13.00 -27.90 -6.69
N ALA A 324 13.59 -27.73 -7.87
CA ALA A 324 14.88 -28.30 -8.18
C ALA A 324 15.92 -27.80 -7.15
N PRO A 325 16.76 -28.68 -6.60
CA PRO A 325 17.84 -28.27 -5.72
C PRO A 325 18.67 -27.16 -6.36
N GLY A 326 18.95 -26.10 -5.61
CA GLY A 326 19.47 -24.86 -6.18
C GLY A 326 19.58 -23.75 -5.15
N ARG A 327 19.49 -22.50 -5.58
CA ARG A 327 19.45 -21.35 -4.65
C ARG A 327 18.06 -21.20 -4.07
N GLU A 328 17.97 -20.69 -2.85
CA GLU A 328 16.72 -20.33 -2.19
C GLU A 328 15.92 -19.34 -3.05
N GLY A 329 14.60 -19.49 -3.07
CA GLY A 329 13.74 -18.66 -3.93
C GLY A 329 12.29 -18.69 -3.49
N ALA A 330 11.51 -17.72 -3.98
CA ALA A 330 10.09 -17.61 -3.68
C ALA A 330 9.26 -17.67 -4.96
N LEU A 331 8.06 -18.26 -4.87
CA LEU A 331 7.12 -18.40 -5.98
C LEU A 331 5.71 -18.04 -5.51
N THR A 332 5.02 -17.18 -6.25
CA THR A 332 3.59 -16.93 -6.04
C THR A 332 2.79 -17.77 -7.03
N VAL A 333 1.80 -18.51 -6.54
CA VAL A 333 0.96 -19.39 -7.34
C VAL A 333 -0.53 -19.10 -7.13
N PRO A 334 -1.32 -18.98 -8.21
CA PRO A 334 -2.77 -18.99 -8.13
C PRO A 334 -3.28 -20.41 -7.88
N VAL A 335 -4.27 -20.54 -6.99
CA VAL A 335 -4.97 -21.81 -6.72
C VAL A 335 -6.47 -21.59 -6.86
N THR A 336 -7.13 -22.46 -7.59
CA THR A 336 -8.58 -22.38 -7.82
C THR A 336 -9.23 -23.75 -7.57
N PHE A 337 -10.27 -23.76 -6.73
CA PHE A 337 -11.16 -24.89 -6.51
C PHE A 337 -12.46 -24.67 -7.28
N GLN A 338 -12.86 -25.66 -8.06
CA GLN A 338 -14.16 -25.71 -8.72
C GLN A 338 -14.75 -27.10 -8.52
N ALA A 339 -15.96 -27.17 -7.94
CA ALA A 339 -16.76 -28.39 -7.97
C ALA A 339 -17.26 -28.62 -9.40
N ARG A 340 -17.14 -29.87 -9.90
CA ARG A 340 -17.76 -30.29 -11.16
C ARG A 340 -19.23 -30.63 -10.96
#